data_AF-A0A535SRK8-F1
#
_entry.id   AF-A0A535SRK8-F1
#
_cell.length_a   1.000
_cell.length_b   1.000
_cell.length_c   1.000
_cell.angle_alpha   90.00
_cell.angle_beta   90.00
_cell.angle_gamma   90.00
#
_symmetry.space_group_name_H-M   'P 1'
#
loop_
_entity.id
_entity.type
_entity.pdbx_description
1 polymer ?
#
loop_
_entity_poly.entity_id
_entity_poly.type
_entity_poly.pdbx_seq_one_letter_code
_entity_poly.pdbx_strand_id
1 'polypeptide(L)'
;MRGRGGRARRHGSDHAPTQPPRRRIDAGRGRGAAGGREHSTGADGRGRAGDRQETTGRFVEPLGRHHRAALSRSRQEVQGGAQADPFALTVALPARAKLNLDLEVTGRTGDGFHQLRTTFQAIDLHDLLEIEHASETTFTTSGFDVAKTNNSVLNAHQALEKAAQKTLPARIHLHKRIPPGSGMGGASSDAATTLRALKTMFGLDAL
;
A
#
# COMPACT_ATOMS: atom_id res chain seq x y z
N MET A 1 -32.04 -69.05 24.16
CA MET A 1 -32.47 -67.95 23.27
C MET A 1 -31.22 -67.25 22.73
N ARG A 2 -30.96 -67.35 21.42
CA ARG A 2 -29.86 -66.70 20.70
C ARG A 2 -30.47 -65.99 19.48
N GLY A 3 -30.21 -64.69 19.30
CA GLY A 3 -30.52 -63.88 18.12
C GLY A 3 -29.68 -62.59 18.19
N ARG A 4 -28.75 -62.29 17.28
CA ARG A 4 -28.84 -61.79 15.89
C ARG A 4 -29.30 -60.31 15.76
N GLY A 5 -28.39 -59.49 15.22
CA GLY A 5 -28.61 -58.18 14.58
C GLY A 5 -27.33 -57.32 14.69
N GLY A 6 -26.65 -56.80 13.67
CA GLY A 6 -26.89 -56.74 12.23
C GLY A 6 -26.66 -55.30 11.72
N ARG A 7 -25.60 -55.10 10.91
CA ARG A 7 -25.39 -53.99 9.91
C ARG A 7 -25.18 -52.55 10.45
N ALA A 8 -24.52 -51.60 9.77
CA ALA A 8 -23.79 -51.55 8.50
C ALA A 8 -22.89 -50.28 8.47
N ARG A 9 -21.86 -50.33 7.62
CA ARG A 9 -21.01 -49.22 7.19
C ARG A 9 -21.82 -48.11 6.50
N ARG A 10 -21.41 -46.84 6.66
CA ARG A 10 -21.54 -45.82 5.61
C ARG A 10 -20.29 -44.92 5.55
N HIS A 11 -19.77 -44.83 4.33
CA HIS A 11 -18.76 -43.91 3.85
C HIS A 11 -19.29 -42.47 3.85
N GLY A 12 -18.45 -41.51 4.23
CA GLY A 12 -18.60 -40.09 3.96
C GLY A 12 -17.36 -39.62 3.20
N SER A 13 -17.59 -39.12 1.98
CA SER A 13 -16.62 -38.75 0.95
C SER A 13 -16.05 -37.34 1.16
N ASP A 14 -14.72 -37.21 1.17
CA ASP A 14 -14.02 -35.95 0.97
C ASP A 14 -14.14 -35.50 -0.50
N HIS A 15 -14.75 -34.33 -0.71
CA HIS A 15 -14.74 -33.63 -1.99
C HIS A 15 -13.89 -32.36 -1.86
N ALA A 16 -12.60 -32.50 -2.13
CA ALA A 16 -11.74 -31.38 -2.48
C ALA A 16 -11.94 -31.05 -3.98
N PRO A 17 -12.18 -29.79 -4.36
CA PRO A 17 -12.29 -29.44 -5.77
C PRO A 17 -10.91 -29.49 -6.45
N THR A 18 -10.79 -30.33 -7.46
CA THR A 18 -9.64 -30.43 -8.37
C THR A 18 -9.49 -29.13 -9.16
N GLN A 19 -8.34 -28.45 -9.00
CA GLN A 19 -7.99 -27.31 -9.84
C GLN A 19 -7.70 -27.77 -11.28
N PRO A 20 -8.18 -27.06 -12.32
CA PRO A 20 -7.89 -27.41 -13.71
C PRO A 20 -6.42 -27.12 -14.07
N PRO A 21 -5.85 -27.86 -15.05
CA PRO A 21 -4.44 -27.72 -15.41
C PRO A 21 -4.12 -26.35 -16.00
N ARG A 22 -3.00 -25.77 -15.52
CA ARG A 22 -2.48 -24.47 -15.97
C ARG A 22 -2.01 -24.56 -17.42
N ARG A 23 -2.50 -23.65 -18.28
CA ARG A 23 -1.93 -23.42 -19.62
C ARG A 23 -0.49 -22.91 -19.47
N ARG A 24 0.47 -23.67 -19.99
CA ARG A 24 1.82 -23.17 -20.28
C ARG A 24 1.71 -22.09 -21.35
N ILE A 25 2.26 -20.91 -21.07
CA ILE A 25 2.57 -19.91 -22.09
C ILE A 25 4.06 -20.09 -22.35
N ASP A 26 4.40 -20.79 -23.43
CA ASP A 26 5.78 -20.93 -23.89
C ASP A 26 6.23 -19.61 -24.53
N ALA A 27 7.27 -19.00 -23.96
CA ALA A 27 7.97 -17.87 -24.56
C ALA A 27 8.89 -18.39 -25.67
N GLY A 28 8.36 -18.53 -26.89
CA GLY A 28 9.13 -18.88 -28.07
C GLY A 28 9.92 -17.68 -28.63
N ARG A 29 11.25 -17.69 -28.46
CA ARG A 29 12.18 -16.97 -29.34
C ARG A 29 12.62 -17.90 -30.48
N GLY A 30 12.50 -17.44 -31.73
CA GLY A 30 13.52 -17.70 -32.74
C GLY A 30 13.10 -18.19 -34.13
N ARG A 31 13.24 -17.28 -35.11
CA ARG A 31 13.79 -17.42 -36.48
C ARG A 31 13.01 -18.20 -37.57
N GLY A 32 12.79 -17.52 -38.72
CA GLY A 32 13.26 -18.02 -40.02
C GLY A 32 12.25 -18.19 -41.18
N ALA A 33 12.44 -17.35 -42.21
CA ALA A 33 12.42 -17.65 -43.66
C ALA A 33 11.12 -17.65 -44.51
N ALA A 34 11.16 -16.73 -45.50
CA ALA A 34 11.02 -16.93 -46.97
C ALA A 34 9.63 -16.96 -47.67
N GLY A 35 9.61 -16.24 -48.81
CA GLY A 35 8.59 -16.23 -49.87
C GLY A 35 8.19 -14.78 -50.21
N GLY A 36 8.65 -14.09 -51.27
CA GLY A 36 9.09 -14.52 -52.59
C GLY A 36 7.96 -14.26 -53.60
N ARG A 37 8.05 -13.17 -54.38
CA ARG A 37 7.51 -13.01 -55.74
C ARG A 37 7.91 -11.66 -56.34
N GLU A 38 8.63 -11.75 -57.46
CA GLU A 38 9.01 -10.68 -58.36
C GLU A 38 7.92 -10.46 -59.43
N HIS A 39 7.82 -9.24 -59.96
CA HIS A 39 7.73 -9.00 -61.41
C HIS A 39 7.96 -7.51 -61.75
N SER A 40 9.02 -7.27 -62.55
CA SER A 40 9.18 -6.39 -63.75
C SER A 40 8.28 -5.16 -63.93
N THR A 41 8.65 -4.03 -64.56
CA THR A 41 9.78 -3.46 -65.33
C THR A 41 9.32 -2.05 -65.69
N GLY A 42 10.19 -1.03 -65.76
CA GLY A 42 9.82 0.26 -66.33
C GLY A 42 10.83 1.36 -66.06
N ALA A 43 11.47 1.84 -67.13
CA ALA A 43 12.60 2.76 -67.13
C ALA A 43 12.19 4.24 -66.98
N ASP A 44 13.25 5.04 -66.83
CA ASP A 44 13.40 6.46 -67.14
C ASP A 44 13.08 7.52 -66.05
N GLY A 45 14.16 8.19 -65.63
CA GLY A 45 14.20 9.63 -65.83
C GLY A 45 14.45 10.52 -64.60
N ARG A 46 15.70 11.00 -64.54
CA ARG A 46 16.12 12.36 -64.09
C ARG A 46 16.08 12.63 -62.58
N GLY A 47 17.29 12.90 -62.07
CA GLY A 47 17.53 13.25 -60.68
C GLY A 47 17.07 14.65 -60.28
N ARG A 48 17.14 14.88 -58.97
CA ARG A 48 17.40 16.18 -58.36
C ARG A 48 17.87 16.00 -56.92
N ALA A 49 18.77 16.90 -56.54
CA ALA A 49 19.49 16.99 -55.29
C ALA A 49 18.58 17.05 -54.05
N GLY A 50 19.06 16.48 -52.95
CA GLY A 50 18.46 16.59 -51.62
C GLY A 50 19.54 16.45 -50.56
N ASP A 51 19.77 17.57 -49.87
CA ASP A 51 20.75 17.88 -48.84
C ASP A 51 21.18 16.75 -47.88
N ARG A 52 22.50 16.65 -47.69
CA ARG A 52 23.12 16.13 -46.47
C ARG A 52 23.20 17.28 -45.48
N GLN A 53 22.57 17.16 -44.32
CA GLN A 53 22.91 17.96 -43.15
C GLN A 53 23.31 17.04 -42.00
N GLU A 54 24.63 17.01 -41.76
CA GLU A 54 25.18 16.83 -40.42
C GLU A 54 24.72 18.00 -39.54
N THR A 55 24.22 17.72 -38.33
CA THR A 55 24.19 18.72 -37.26
C THR A 55 24.72 18.10 -35.97
N THR A 56 25.93 18.53 -35.65
CA THR A 56 26.61 18.38 -34.36
C THR A 56 26.10 19.42 -33.37
N GLY A 57 25.75 18.99 -32.15
CA GLY A 57 26.11 19.70 -30.91
C GLY A 57 25.13 20.74 -30.31
N ARG A 58 24.82 20.50 -29.01
CA ARG A 58 24.27 21.40 -27.97
C ARG A 58 22.85 21.93 -28.22
N PHE A 59 21.93 21.89 -27.26
CA PHE A 59 22.03 22.53 -25.94
C PHE A 59 21.14 21.83 -24.91
N VAL A 60 21.67 21.66 -23.70
CA VAL A 60 20.89 21.41 -22.49
C VAL A 60 20.11 22.70 -22.21
N GLU A 61 18.79 22.66 -22.35
CA GLU A 61 17.92 23.75 -21.92
C GLU A 61 17.84 23.76 -20.38
N PRO A 62 18.19 24.88 -19.71
CA PRO A 62 18.01 25.00 -18.27
C PRO A 62 16.51 25.12 -17.95
N LEU A 63 16.08 24.31 -16.97
CA LEU A 63 14.73 24.31 -16.41
C LEU A 63 14.21 25.76 -16.22
N GLY A 64 13.17 26.08 -17.01
CA GLY A 64 12.46 27.34 -16.94
C GLY A 64 12.03 27.66 -15.51
N ARG A 65 12.48 28.83 -15.05
CA ARG A 65 12.06 29.52 -13.83
C ARG A 65 10.60 29.99 -13.91
N HIS A 66 9.62 29.11 -14.09
CA HIS A 66 8.21 29.53 -14.02
C HIS A 66 7.36 28.41 -13.43
N HIS A 67 7.17 28.44 -12.11
CA HIS A 67 5.87 28.22 -11.44
C HIS A 67 6.01 28.48 -9.94
N ARG A 68 6.36 29.71 -9.57
CA ARG A 68 6.15 30.25 -8.21
C ARG A 68 4.70 30.71 -8.02
N ALA A 69 3.75 29.94 -8.56
CA ALA A 69 2.32 30.25 -8.59
C ALA A 69 1.44 29.10 -8.04
N ALA A 70 2.03 28.08 -7.42
CA ALA A 70 1.28 26.94 -6.85
C ALA A 70 1.11 26.99 -5.33
N LEU A 71 1.49 28.08 -4.66
CA LEU A 71 1.36 28.22 -3.19
C LEU A 71 0.64 29.53 -2.79
N SER A 72 -0.38 29.93 -3.55
CA SER A 72 -1.40 30.87 -3.05
C SER A 72 -2.62 30.10 -2.53
N ARG A 73 -2.41 29.01 -1.80
CA ARG A 73 -3.47 28.53 -0.92
C ARG A 73 -3.41 29.40 0.32
N SER A 74 -4.41 30.25 0.46
CA SER A 74 -4.73 30.91 1.72
C SER A 74 -4.63 29.85 2.82
N ARG A 75 -3.84 30.15 3.85
CA ARG A 75 -3.82 29.37 5.09
C ARG A 75 -5.27 29.35 5.56
N GLN A 76 -6.00 28.26 5.31
CA GLN A 76 -7.34 28.13 5.88
C GLN A 76 -7.13 28.13 7.39
N GLU A 77 -7.68 29.16 8.04
CA GLU A 77 -7.86 29.14 9.48
C GLU A 77 -8.65 27.87 9.80
N VAL A 78 -8.05 27.03 10.65
CA VAL A 78 -8.75 25.90 11.24
C VAL A 78 -9.92 26.50 12.01
N GLN A 79 -11.14 26.30 11.52
CA GLN A 79 -12.34 26.70 12.23
C GLN A 79 -12.32 26.00 13.59
N GLY A 80 -12.10 26.78 14.65
CA GLY A 80 -12.02 26.32 16.04
C GLY A 80 -13.35 25.75 16.50
N GLY A 81 -13.58 24.47 16.19
CA GLY A 81 -14.61 23.66 16.80
C GLY A 81 -13.99 22.91 17.98
N ALA A 82 -14.57 23.13 19.17
CA ALA A 82 -14.07 22.76 20.50
C ALA A 82 -12.87 23.61 20.95
N GLN A 83 -13.12 24.38 22.01
CA GLN A 83 -12.11 25.11 22.77
C GLN A 83 -11.10 24.08 23.27
N ALA A 84 -9.96 23.95 22.57
CA ALA A 84 -8.87 23.11 22.99
C ALA A 84 -8.48 23.57 24.39
N ASP A 85 -8.49 22.66 25.36
CA ASP A 85 -7.94 22.94 26.68
C ASP A 85 -6.48 23.35 26.46
N PRO A 86 -6.08 24.58 26.79
CA PRO A 86 -4.72 25.07 26.54
C PRO A 86 -3.65 24.26 27.29
N PHE A 87 -4.04 23.32 28.14
CA PHE A 87 -3.16 22.38 28.85
C PHE A 87 -3.25 20.92 28.35
N ALA A 88 -4.05 20.62 27.33
CA ALA A 88 -4.11 19.27 26.76
C ALA A 88 -2.82 18.93 26.00
N LEU A 89 -2.10 17.90 26.45
CA LEU A 89 -0.94 17.37 25.75
C LEU A 89 -1.38 16.63 24.48
N THR A 90 -1.05 17.16 23.32
CA THR A 90 -1.21 16.48 22.03
C THR A 90 0.10 15.81 21.63
N VAL A 91 0.05 14.51 21.31
CA VAL A 91 1.14 13.75 20.70
C VAL A 91 0.91 13.71 19.20
N ALA A 92 1.86 14.26 18.43
CA ALA A 92 1.84 14.25 16.97
C ALA A 92 3.04 13.45 16.44
N LEU A 93 2.79 12.34 15.73
CA LEU A 93 3.85 11.44 15.24
C LEU A 93 3.66 11.06 13.75
N PRO A 94 4.76 11.03 12.96
CA PRO A 94 4.68 10.58 11.58
C PRO A 94 4.61 9.05 11.48
N ALA A 95 3.65 8.55 10.71
CA ALA A 95 3.53 7.16 10.31
C ALA A 95 4.12 6.98 8.89
N ARG A 96 5.42 6.64 8.83
CA ARG A 96 6.18 6.58 7.57
C ARG A 96 5.79 5.39 6.68
N ALA A 97 5.64 5.68 5.40
CA ALA A 97 5.56 4.68 4.35
C ALA A 97 6.86 3.87 4.27
N LYS A 98 6.76 2.70 3.67
CA LYS A 98 7.90 1.87 3.30
C LYS A 98 7.91 1.54 1.81
N LEU A 99 9.07 1.10 1.34
CA LEU A 99 9.27 0.38 0.09
C LEU A 99 9.84 -1.00 0.39
N ASN A 100 9.52 -1.98 -0.46
CA ASN A 100 10.23 -3.25 -0.52
C ASN A 100 11.25 -3.12 -1.63
N LEU A 101 12.54 -3.06 -1.30
CA LEU A 101 13.60 -2.91 -2.30
C LEU A 101 13.85 -4.22 -3.06
N ASP A 102 13.53 -5.33 -2.40
CA ASP A 102 13.44 -6.68 -2.95
C ASP A 102 12.27 -7.41 -2.27
N LEU A 103 11.72 -8.44 -2.91
CA LEU A 103 10.75 -9.34 -2.30
C LEU A 103 10.85 -10.71 -2.93
N GLU A 104 11.09 -11.71 -2.09
CA GLU A 104 11.21 -13.11 -2.46
C GLU A 104 10.27 -13.96 -1.62
N VAL A 105 9.57 -14.87 -2.29
CA VAL A 105 8.72 -15.87 -1.65
C VAL A 105 9.55 -17.14 -1.47
N THR A 106 9.86 -17.50 -0.22
CA THR A 106 10.74 -18.64 0.09
C THR A 106 9.96 -19.92 0.42
N GLY A 107 8.65 -19.83 0.63
CA GLY A 107 7.81 -20.98 0.94
C GLY A 107 6.36 -20.62 1.25
N ARG A 108 5.58 -21.63 1.62
CA ARG A 108 4.21 -21.48 2.17
C ARG A 108 4.20 -21.96 3.61
N THR A 109 3.48 -21.24 4.47
CA THR A 109 3.26 -21.61 5.86
C THR A 109 2.01 -22.48 6.00
N GLY A 110 1.90 -23.25 7.09
CA GLY A 110 0.79 -24.17 7.34
C GLY A 110 -0.58 -23.51 7.53
N ASP A 111 -0.59 -22.20 7.78
CA ASP A 111 -1.76 -21.34 7.94
C ASP A 111 -2.23 -20.67 6.63
N GLY A 112 -1.61 -21.02 5.49
CA GLY A 112 -2.02 -20.56 4.17
C GLY A 112 -1.32 -19.29 3.67
N PHE A 113 -0.45 -18.68 4.46
CA PHE A 113 0.39 -17.54 4.06
C PHE A 113 1.68 -17.97 3.36
N HIS A 114 2.50 -16.98 2.98
CA HIS A 114 3.80 -17.16 2.35
C HIS A 114 4.90 -16.72 3.28
N GLN A 115 5.99 -17.48 3.31
CA GLN A 115 7.23 -17.02 3.91
C GLN A 115 7.93 -16.07 2.94
N LEU A 116 8.32 -14.90 3.43
CA LEU A 116 8.91 -13.84 2.64
C LEU A 116 10.32 -13.49 3.15
N ARG A 117 11.21 -13.19 2.20
CA ARG A 117 12.48 -12.49 2.43
C ARG A 117 12.42 -11.17 1.67
N THR A 118 12.70 -10.06 2.35
CA THR A 118 12.56 -8.71 1.77
C THR A 118 13.40 -7.71 2.56
N THR A 119 13.97 -6.71 1.89
CA THR A 119 14.55 -5.52 2.53
C THR A 119 13.53 -4.37 2.53
N PHE A 120 13.14 -3.92 3.72
CA PHE A 120 12.27 -2.75 3.90
C PHE A 120 13.08 -1.47 4.02
N GLN A 121 12.64 -0.42 3.32
CA GLN A 121 13.17 0.94 3.48
C GLN A 121 12.03 1.89 3.82
N ALA A 122 12.09 2.53 4.98
CA ALA A 122 11.18 3.63 5.30
C ALA A 122 11.52 4.85 4.44
N ILE A 123 10.51 5.59 3.99
CA ILE A 123 10.68 6.81 3.19
C ILE A 123 10.05 8.02 3.88
N ASP A 124 10.32 9.21 3.35
CA ASP A 124 9.82 10.46 3.93
C ASP A 124 8.32 10.68 3.74
N LEU A 125 7.68 9.99 2.79
CA LEU A 125 6.21 10.00 2.70
C LEU A 125 5.62 9.38 3.96
N HIS A 126 4.73 10.10 4.64
CA HIS A 126 4.10 9.64 5.87
C HIS A 126 2.68 10.17 6.01
N ASP A 127 1.85 9.40 6.71
CA ASP A 127 0.66 9.89 7.37
C ASP A 127 1.06 10.62 8.67
N LEU A 128 0.19 11.47 9.20
CA LEU A 128 0.40 12.11 10.50
C LEU A 128 -0.73 11.71 11.45
N LEU A 129 -0.36 11.18 12.62
CA LEU A 129 -1.28 10.87 13.71
C LEU A 129 -1.17 11.94 14.78
N GLU A 130 -2.31 12.54 15.12
CA GLU A 130 -2.49 13.43 16.25
C GLU A 130 -3.39 12.73 17.27
N ILE A 131 -2.91 12.61 18.50
CA ILE A 131 -3.59 11.91 19.57
C ILE A 131 -3.55 12.81 20.81
N GLU A 132 -4.67 12.87 21.51
CA GLU A 132 -4.80 13.57 22.79
C GLU A 132 -5.71 12.78 23.75
N HIS A 133 -5.54 13.02 25.05
CA HIS A 133 -6.47 12.50 26.04
C HIS A 133 -7.89 13.04 25.81
N ALA A 134 -8.88 12.19 26.02
CA ALA A 134 -10.28 12.57 25.94
C ALA A 134 -11.11 11.84 27.00
N SER A 135 -12.34 12.30 27.22
CA SER A 135 -13.32 11.55 28.02
C SER A 135 -13.86 10.32 27.30
N GLU A 136 -13.88 10.36 25.97
CA GLU A 136 -14.37 9.29 25.10
C GLU A 136 -13.46 9.13 23.87
N THR A 137 -13.34 7.90 23.37
CA THR A 137 -12.56 7.64 22.17
C THR A 137 -13.27 8.15 20.93
N THR A 138 -12.60 8.99 20.15
CA THR A 138 -13.11 9.50 18.87
C THR A 138 -12.04 9.35 17.79
N PHE A 139 -12.47 9.05 16.57
CA PHE A 139 -11.58 8.91 15.43
C PHE A 139 -12.09 9.77 14.28
N THR A 140 -11.20 10.62 13.76
CA THR A 140 -11.45 11.49 12.62
C THR A 140 -10.28 11.43 11.65
N THR A 141 -10.52 11.81 10.40
CA THR A 141 -9.51 11.71 9.34
C THR A 141 -9.60 12.90 8.41
N SER A 142 -8.47 13.20 7.77
CA SER A 142 -8.38 14.12 6.64
C SER A 142 -7.54 13.48 5.52
N GLY A 143 -7.64 13.98 4.30
CA GLY A 143 -6.92 13.44 3.15
C GLY A 143 -7.63 12.27 2.48
N PHE A 144 -6.92 11.17 2.20
CA PHE A 144 -7.52 9.98 1.59
C PHE A 144 -8.58 9.36 2.51
N ASP A 145 -9.69 8.93 1.90
CA ASP A 145 -10.77 8.28 2.64
C ASP A 145 -10.32 6.92 3.20
N VAL A 146 -10.70 6.66 4.44
CA VAL A 146 -10.45 5.40 5.14
C VAL A 146 -11.71 5.03 5.92
N ALA A 147 -11.90 3.74 6.15
CA ALA A 147 -13.06 3.28 6.91
C ALA A 147 -13.10 3.94 8.30
N LYS A 148 -14.21 4.62 8.60
CA LYS A 148 -14.43 5.28 9.90
C LYS A 148 -14.57 4.26 11.04
N THR A 149 -14.88 3.01 10.70
CA THR A 149 -14.96 1.88 11.62
C THR A 149 -14.05 0.75 11.12
N ASN A 150 -13.56 -0.09 12.04
CA ASN A 150 -12.74 -1.27 11.71
C ASN A 150 -11.52 -0.95 10.82
N ASN A 151 -10.73 0.05 11.20
CA ASN A 151 -9.47 0.38 10.54
C ASN A 151 -8.28 0.06 11.45
N SER A 152 -7.07 0.06 10.88
CA SER A 152 -5.85 -0.33 11.60
C SER A 152 -5.53 0.55 12.82
N VAL A 153 -5.91 1.83 12.83
CA VAL A 153 -5.75 2.73 13.99
C VAL A 153 -6.68 2.31 15.13
N LEU A 154 -7.97 2.14 14.83
CA LEU A 154 -8.96 1.71 15.83
C LEU A 154 -8.67 0.29 16.35
N ASN A 155 -8.27 -0.62 15.46
CA ASN A 155 -7.93 -1.99 15.84
C ASN A 155 -6.68 -2.03 16.72
N ALA A 156 -5.69 -1.16 16.45
CA ALA A 156 -4.51 -1.01 17.31
C ALA A 156 -4.86 -0.45 18.69
N HIS A 157 -5.67 0.60 18.74
CA HIS A 157 -6.19 1.18 19.99
C HIS A 157 -6.91 0.11 20.84
N GLN A 158 -7.87 -0.60 20.25
CA GLN A 158 -8.61 -1.68 20.93
C GLN A 158 -7.70 -2.84 21.38
N ALA A 159 -6.72 -3.22 20.56
CA ALA A 159 -5.76 -4.26 20.92
C ALA A 159 -4.91 -3.86 22.13
N LEU A 160 -4.51 -2.58 22.21
CA LEU A 160 -3.76 -2.06 23.34
C LEU A 160 -4.61 -2.00 24.62
N GLU A 161 -5.86 -1.53 24.54
CA GLU A 161 -6.78 -1.54 25.67
C GLU A 161 -6.97 -2.95 26.23
N LYS A 162 -7.17 -3.93 25.33
CA LYS A 162 -7.29 -5.34 25.70
C LYS A 162 -6.02 -5.87 26.35
N ALA A 163 -4.85 -5.56 25.81
CA ALA A 163 -3.57 -6.01 26.36
C ALA A 163 -3.28 -5.37 27.73
N ALA A 164 -3.59 -4.09 27.89
CA ALA A 164 -3.38 -3.34 29.14
C ALA A 164 -4.47 -3.57 30.19
N GLN A 165 -5.60 -4.21 29.80
CA GLN A 165 -6.80 -4.36 30.62
C GLN A 165 -7.31 -3.03 31.19
N LYS A 166 -7.22 -1.97 30.39
CA LYS A 166 -7.57 -0.59 30.76
C LYS A 166 -8.27 0.10 29.60
N THR A 167 -9.19 1.01 29.93
CA THR A 167 -9.72 1.97 28.96
C THR A 167 -8.70 3.08 28.75
N LEU A 168 -8.51 3.48 27.50
CA LEU A 168 -7.51 4.46 27.07
C LEU A 168 -8.21 5.51 26.17
N PRO A 169 -9.15 6.30 26.72
CA PRO A 169 -9.96 7.20 25.91
C PRO A 169 -9.10 8.30 25.28
N ALA A 170 -9.17 8.38 23.95
CA ALA A 170 -8.34 9.30 23.18
C ALA A 170 -9.10 9.88 21.98
N ARG A 171 -8.86 11.16 21.70
CA ARG A 171 -9.25 11.78 20.43
C ARG A 171 -8.11 11.58 19.45
N ILE A 172 -8.39 10.89 18.35
CA ILE A 172 -7.41 10.47 17.36
C ILE A 172 -7.79 11.11 16.02
N HIS A 173 -6.86 11.86 15.45
CA HIS A 173 -6.97 12.39 14.09
C HIS A 173 -5.86 11.81 13.20
N LEU A 174 -6.25 11.26 12.06
CA LEU A 174 -5.33 10.74 11.06
C LEU A 174 -5.34 11.61 9.81
N HIS A 175 -4.23 12.30 9.54
CA HIS A 175 -3.99 12.98 8.26
C HIS A 175 -3.45 11.97 7.25
N LYS A 176 -4.35 11.41 6.43
CA LYS A 176 -4.06 10.32 5.50
C LYS A 176 -3.51 10.83 4.17
N ARG A 177 -2.22 10.64 3.95
CA ARG A 177 -1.44 11.02 2.77
C ARG A 177 -0.92 9.83 1.98
N ILE A 178 -0.72 8.66 2.61
CA ILE A 178 -0.33 7.42 1.94
C ILE A 178 -1.57 6.80 1.28
N PRO A 179 -1.60 6.63 -0.05
CA PRO A 179 -2.75 6.03 -0.73
C PRO A 179 -3.06 4.62 -0.20
N PRO A 180 -4.32 4.34 0.21
CA PRO A 180 -4.73 3.01 0.63
C PRO A 180 -4.48 1.96 -0.47
N GLY A 181 -4.05 0.76 -0.10
CA GLY A 181 -3.80 -0.34 -1.04
C GLY A 181 -2.56 -0.19 -1.93
N SER A 182 -1.77 0.87 -1.78
CA SER A 182 -0.58 1.14 -2.61
C SER A 182 0.61 0.19 -2.40
N GLY A 183 0.54 -0.76 -1.47
CA GLY A 183 1.67 -1.61 -1.09
C GLY A 183 2.77 -0.91 -0.26
N MET A 184 2.58 0.38 0.07
CA MET A 184 3.53 1.19 0.84
C MET A 184 3.43 1.03 2.37
N GLY A 185 2.56 0.13 2.85
CA GLY A 185 2.48 -0.19 4.28
C GLY A 185 1.85 0.89 5.17
N GLY A 186 1.10 1.85 4.62
CA GLY A 186 0.51 2.96 5.38
C GLY A 186 -0.34 2.50 6.56
N ALA A 187 -1.32 1.60 6.34
CA ALA A 187 -2.19 1.12 7.42
C ALA A 187 -1.44 0.42 8.57
N SER A 188 -0.39 -0.34 8.24
CA SER A 188 0.48 -0.96 9.25
C SER A 188 1.29 0.09 10.01
N SER A 189 1.80 1.10 9.33
CA SER A 189 2.51 2.21 9.99
C SER A 189 1.58 3.03 10.88
N ASP A 190 0.33 3.25 10.48
CA ASP A 190 -0.67 3.95 11.29
C ASP A 190 -0.97 3.17 12.58
N ALA A 191 -1.20 1.85 12.48
CA ALA A 191 -1.38 0.99 13.64
C ALA A 191 -0.18 1.03 14.59
N ALA A 192 1.04 0.85 14.05
CA ALA A 192 2.26 0.84 14.86
C ALA A 192 2.49 2.20 15.56
N THR A 193 2.22 3.30 14.86
CA THR A 193 2.36 4.66 15.41
C THR A 193 1.30 4.94 16.47
N THR A 194 0.06 4.45 16.28
CA THR A 194 -1.02 4.51 17.26
C THR A 194 -0.64 3.80 18.55
N LEU A 195 -0.14 2.56 18.46
CA LEU A 195 0.33 1.80 19.62
C LEU A 195 1.43 2.55 20.37
N ARG A 196 2.44 3.06 19.65
CA ARG A 196 3.55 3.81 20.27
C ARG A 196 3.07 5.07 20.97
N ALA A 197 2.25 5.88 20.30
CA ALA A 197 1.73 7.12 20.85
C ALA A 197 0.91 6.88 22.12
N LEU A 198 -0.04 5.93 22.08
CA LEU A 198 -0.88 5.60 23.23
C LEU A 198 -0.06 4.98 24.37
N LYS A 199 0.89 4.10 24.07
CA LYS A 199 1.77 3.51 25.10
C LYS A 199 2.53 4.60 25.86
N THR A 200 3.13 5.55 25.15
CA THR A 200 3.84 6.68 25.77
C THR A 200 2.87 7.62 26.51
N MET A 201 1.75 8.00 25.88
CA MET A 201 0.77 8.92 26.45
C MET A 201 0.18 8.41 27.78
N PHE A 202 -0.13 7.12 27.85
CA PHE A 202 -0.71 6.49 29.04
C PHE A 202 0.34 5.84 29.97
N GLY A 203 1.63 6.05 29.71
CA GLY A 203 2.70 5.54 30.58
C GLY A 203 2.78 4.02 30.67
N LEU A 204 2.46 3.31 29.59
CA LEU A 204 2.39 1.84 29.53
C LEU A 204 3.74 1.18 29.17
N ASP A 205 4.85 1.93 29.24
CA ASP A 205 6.18 1.42 28.88
C ASP A 205 6.74 0.33 29.80
N ALA A 206 6.09 0.10 30.95
CA ALA A 206 6.46 -0.90 31.95
C ALA A 206 5.68 -2.23 31.85
N LEU A 207 4.83 -2.41 30.83
CA LEU A 207 4.14 -3.68 30.53
C LEU A 207 4.95 -4.57 29.58
#